data_AF-L8P9R4-F1
#
_entry.id   AF-L8P9R4-F1
#
_cell.length_a   1.000
_cell.length_b   1.000
_cell.length_c   1.000
_cell.angle_alpha   90.00
_cell.angle_beta   90.00
_cell.angle_gamma   90.00
#
_symmetry.space_group_name_H-M   'P 1'
#
loop_
_entity.id
_entity.type
_entity.pdbx_description
1 polymer ?
#
loop_
_entity_poly.entity_id
_entity_poly.type
_entity_poly.pdbx_seq_one_letter_code
_entity_poly.pdbx_strand_id
1 'polypeptide(L)'
;MGSPFIQFVAIPLRTMLSDLRTADREAADLMDGEIAEWAVSIDSRLEPRRVEIVLLSDGSTPSATSQAWWRNAVDRLREGAGGGLMILGPRFERLDQMSVSDYRRLTALAKPHQKFSNE
;
A
#
# COMPACT_ATOMS: atom_id res chain seq x y z
N MET A 1 9.58 -21.88 -1.43
CA MET A 1 9.70 -20.82 -0.40
C MET A 1 9.03 -19.59 -0.95
N GLY A 2 7.99 -19.06 -0.28
CA GLY A 2 7.35 -17.82 -0.70
C GLY A 2 8.31 -16.64 -0.58
N SER A 3 8.18 -15.63 -1.45
CA SER A 3 8.96 -14.39 -1.33
C SER A 3 8.72 -13.76 0.05
N PRO A 4 9.75 -13.27 0.78
CA PRO A 4 9.59 -12.56 2.05
C PRO A 4 8.55 -11.43 1.96
N PHE A 5 8.45 -10.79 0.80
CA PHE A 5 7.40 -9.81 0.51
C PHE A 5 5.98 -10.37 0.68
N ILE A 6 5.72 -11.57 0.17
CA ILE A 6 4.38 -12.19 0.26
C ILE A 6 4.04 -12.48 1.72
N GLN A 7 5.01 -13.01 2.46
CA GLN A 7 4.84 -13.42 3.85
C GLN A 7 4.63 -12.23 4.79
N PHE A 8 5.43 -11.16 4.64
CA PHE A 8 5.47 -10.06 5.60
C PHE A 8 4.73 -8.81 5.17
N VAL A 9 4.30 -8.70 3.90
CA VAL A 9 3.59 -7.52 3.38
C VAL A 9 2.26 -7.92 2.75
N ALA A 10 2.27 -8.72 1.68
CA ALA A 10 1.06 -8.94 0.88
C ALA A 10 -0.04 -9.68 1.64
N ILE A 11 0.29 -10.78 2.33
CA ILE A 11 -0.70 -11.56 3.10
C ILE A 11 -1.23 -10.75 4.29
N PRO A 12 -0.38 -10.23 5.20
CA PRO A 12 -0.88 -9.53 6.38
C PRO A 12 -1.67 -8.27 6.02
N LEU A 13 -1.26 -7.54 4.99
CA LEU A 13 -1.98 -6.35 4.55
C LEU A 13 -3.37 -6.72 4.03
N ARG A 14 -3.50 -7.74 3.18
CA ARG A 14 -4.80 -8.26 2.73
C ARG A 14 -5.69 -8.68 3.89
N THR A 15 -5.14 -9.36 4.89
CA THR A 15 -5.89 -9.72 6.11
C THR A 15 -6.40 -8.47 6.82
N MET A 16 -5.54 -7.48 7.07
CA MET A 16 -5.95 -6.24 7.75
C MET A 16 -7.03 -5.47 6.98
N LEU A 17 -6.99 -5.50 5.64
CA LEU A 17 -8.00 -4.88 4.78
C LEU A 17 -9.33 -5.64 4.83
N SER A 18 -9.29 -6.96 4.80
CA SER A 18 -10.47 -7.81 4.98
C SER A 18 -11.11 -7.61 6.35
N ASP A 19 -10.29 -7.48 7.39
CA ASP A 19 -10.75 -7.20 8.75
C ASP A 19 -11.39 -5.82 8.84
N LEU A 20 -10.79 -4.80 8.22
CA LEU A 20 -11.37 -3.45 8.14
C LEU A 20 -12.74 -3.49 7.47
N ARG A 21 -12.88 -4.16 6.31
CA ARG A 21 -14.18 -4.30 5.62
C ARG A 21 -15.26 -4.95 6.48
N THR A 22 -14.86 -5.90 7.31
CA THR A 22 -15.79 -6.65 8.18
C THR A 22 -16.19 -5.83 9.40
N ALA A 23 -15.24 -5.09 9.99
CA ALA A 23 -15.45 -4.33 11.22
C ALA A 23 -16.03 -2.93 10.99
N ASP A 24 -15.58 -2.25 9.94
CA ASP A 24 -15.92 -0.87 9.61
C ASP A 24 -15.92 -0.66 8.08
N ARG A 25 -17.07 -1.00 7.48
CA ARG A 25 -17.27 -0.91 6.03
C ARG A 25 -17.22 0.53 5.52
N GLU A 26 -17.68 1.49 6.30
CA GLU A 26 -17.68 2.90 5.89
C GLU A 26 -16.25 3.44 5.77
N ALA A 27 -15.39 3.12 6.73
CA ALA A 27 -13.96 3.45 6.66
C ALA A 27 -13.27 2.76 5.47
N ALA A 28 -13.64 1.52 5.16
CA ALA A 28 -13.12 0.81 3.99
C ALA A 28 -13.55 1.49 2.67
N ASP A 29 -14.83 1.78 2.51
CA ASP A 29 -15.37 2.41 1.29
C ASP A 29 -14.80 3.84 1.10
N LEU A 30 -14.58 4.59 2.19
CA LEU A 30 -13.89 5.88 2.16
C LEU A 30 -12.45 5.74 1.63
N MET A 31 -11.71 4.77 2.15
CA MET A 31 -10.33 4.53 1.76
C MET A 31 -10.20 4.06 0.32
N ASP A 32 -11.13 3.23 -0.16
CA ASP A 32 -11.25 2.81 -1.56
C ASP A 32 -11.50 3.98 -2.50
N GLY A 33 -12.27 4.98 -2.04
CA GLY A 33 -12.55 6.20 -2.78
C GLY A 33 -11.36 7.17 -2.83
N GLU A 34 -10.51 7.18 -1.79
CA GLU A 34 -9.38 8.12 -1.66
C GLU A 34 -8.06 7.56 -2.19
N ILE A 35 -7.85 6.25 -2.08
CA ILE A 35 -6.62 5.56 -2.51
C ILE A 35 -6.93 4.74 -3.76
N ALA A 36 -6.59 5.31 -4.92
CA ALA A 36 -6.84 4.70 -6.22
C ALA A 36 -5.98 3.43 -6.44
N GLU A 37 -4.75 3.42 -5.93
CA GLU A 37 -3.85 2.27 -5.98
C GLU A 37 -2.87 2.27 -4.81
N TRP A 38 -2.47 1.09 -4.36
CA TRP A 38 -1.28 0.94 -3.54
C TRP A 38 -0.26 0.02 -4.23
N ALA A 39 1.00 0.36 -4.05
CA ALA A 39 2.13 -0.33 -4.67
C ALA A 39 3.27 -0.46 -3.67
N VAL A 40 4.20 -1.33 -4.01
CA VAL A 40 5.41 -1.53 -3.23
C VAL A 40 6.61 -1.26 -4.13
N SER A 41 7.44 -0.32 -3.70
CA SER A 41 8.74 -0.05 -4.30
C SER A 41 9.80 -0.88 -3.58
N ILE A 42 10.63 -1.58 -4.34
CA ILE A 42 11.75 -2.37 -3.82
C ILE A 42 13.01 -1.90 -4.53
N ASP A 43 14.02 -1.48 -3.77
CA ASP A 43 15.33 -1.20 -4.32
C ASP A 43 16.10 -2.52 -4.50
N SER A 44 15.77 -3.26 -5.56
CA SER A 44 16.35 -4.59 -5.79
C SER A 44 17.85 -4.55 -6.11
N ARG A 45 18.43 -3.38 -6.37
CA ARG A 45 19.84 -3.24 -6.78
C ARG A 45 20.76 -2.85 -5.64
N LEU A 46 20.31 -1.98 -4.74
CA LEU A 46 21.12 -1.51 -3.61
C LEU A 46 20.75 -2.23 -2.32
N GLU A 47 19.45 -2.40 -2.03
CA GLU A 47 18.97 -2.98 -0.78
C GLU A 47 17.70 -3.81 -1.01
N PRO A 48 17.81 -5.08 -1.45
CA PRO A 48 16.65 -5.90 -1.82
C PRO A 48 15.72 -6.27 -0.65
N ARG A 49 16.13 -5.96 0.59
CA ARG A 49 15.31 -6.10 1.80
C ARG A 49 14.56 -4.82 2.15
N ARG A 50 14.89 -3.69 1.51
CA ARG A 50 14.24 -2.41 1.71
C ARG A 50 13.02 -2.31 0.82
N VAL A 51 11.90 -2.07 1.45
CA VAL A 51 10.57 -2.11 0.85
C VAL A 51 9.85 -0.83 1.25
N GLU A 52 9.30 -0.08 0.31
CA GLU A 52 8.54 1.14 0.57
C GLU A 52 7.11 0.96 0.08
N ILE A 53 6.15 1.19 0.98
CA ILE A 53 4.73 1.15 0.64
C ILE A 53 4.32 2.53 0.12
N VAL A 54 3.86 2.56 -1.13
CA VAL A 54 3.47 3.78 -1.85
C VAL A 54 1.97 3.72 -2.13
N LEU A 55 1.26 4.79 -1.81
CA LEU A 55 -0.18 4.94 -1.95
C LEU A 55 -0.43 6.06 -2.95
N LEU A 56 -1.13 5.75 -4.04
CA LEU A 56 -1.42 6.67 -5.12
C LEU A 56 -2.87 7.14 -5.02
N SER A 57 -3.07 8.46 -5.05
CA SER A 57 -4.39 9.09 -5.08
C SER A 57 -4.53 10.00 -6.30
N ASP A 58 -5.73 10.01 -6.90
CA ASP A 58 -6.05 10.87 -8.04
C ASP A 58 -6.50 12.24 -7.52
N GLY A 59 -5.66 13.27 -7.67
CA GLY A 59 -6.00 14.69 -7.50
C GLY A 59 -6.37 15.18 -6.08
N SER A 60 -6.48 14.31 -5.09
CA SER A 60 -6.78 14.70 -3.70
C SER A 60 -5.81 14.08 -2.69
N THR A 61 -5.52 14.81 -1.63
CA THR A 61 -4.79 14.27 -0.48
C THR A 61 -5.74 13.41 0.34
N PRO A 62 -5.42 12.15 0.66
CA PRO A 62 -6.29 11.28 1.44
C PRO A 62 -6.63 11.90 2.80
N SER A 63 -7.80 11.58 3.35
CA SER A 63 -8.24 12.07 4.65
C SER A 63 -7.28 11.66 5.78
N ALA A 64 -7.34 12.38 6.90
CA ALA A 64 -6.58 12.03 8.10
C ALA A 64 -6.90 10.61 8.59
N THR A 65 -8.15 10.16 8.43
CA THR A 65 -8.61 8.81 8.78
C THR A 65 -7.90 7.75 7.94
N SER A 66 -7.93 7.88 6.60
CA SER A 66 -7.24 6.97 5.69
C SER A 66 -5.74 6.97 5.94
N GLN A 67 -5.14 8.15 6.15
CA GLN A 67 -3.71 8.25 6.46
C GLN A 67 -3.35 7.56 7.78
N ALA A 68 -4.14 7.75 8.83
CA ALA A 68 -3.89 7.14 10.13
C ALA A 68 -4.00 5.62 10.06
N TRP A 69 -5.00 5.09 9.36
CA TRP A 69 -5.15 3.64 9.18
C TRP A 69 -3.94 3.05 8.45
N TRP A 70 -3.52 3.65 7.33
CA TRP A 70 -2.37 3.17 6.57
C TRP A 70 -1.06 3.24 7.36
N ARG A 71 -0.85 4.29 8.15
CA ARG A 71 0.33 4.38 9.02
C ARG A 71 0.34 3.24 10.04
N ASN A 72 -0.79 3.01 10.72
CA ASN A 72 -0.93 1.90 11.66
C ASN A 72 -0.73 0.53 10.98
N ALA A 73 -1.24 0.35 9.77
CA ALA A 73 -1.05 -0.88 9.00
C ALA A 73 0.44 -1.11 8.72
N VAL A 74 1.16 -0.09 8.22
CA VAL A 74 2.61 -0.21 7.96
C VAL A 74 3.41 -0.47 9.23
N ASP A 75 3.04 0.14 10.36
CA ASP A 75 3.69 -0.13 11.65
C ASP A 75 3.54 -1.60 12.07
N ARG A 76 2.34 -2.17 11.93
CA ARG A 76 2.12 -3.61 12.17
C ARG A 76 2.92 -4.49 11.23
N LEU A 77 3.05 -4.11 9.96
CA LEU A 77 3.90 -4.85 9.01
C LEU A 77 5.37 -4.81 9.42
N ARG A 78 5.87 -3.67 9.90
CA ARG A 78 7.26 -3.55 10.41
C ARG A 78 7.49 -4.46 11.60
N GLU A 79 6.57 -4.45 12.56
CA GLU A 79 6.64 -5.32 13.74
C GLU A 79 6.67 -6.80 13.33
N GLY A 80 5.76 -7.20 12.42
CA GLY A 80 5.67 -8.57 11.92
C GLY A 80 6.85 -9.02 11.06
N ALA A 81 7.53 -8.08 10.39
CA ALA A 81 8.70 -8.39 9.57
C ALA A 81 9.92 -8.81 10.40
N GLY A 82 10.04 -8.37 11.66
CA GLY A 82 11.04 -8.86 12.62
C GLY A 82 12.50 -8.81 12.14
N GLY A 83 12.84 -7.91 11.21
CA GLY A 83 14.17 -7.80 10.59
C GLY A 83 14.38 -8.58 9.27
N GLY A 84 13.38 -9.33 8.80
CA GLY A 84 13.38 -9.99 7.50
C GLY A 84 13.26 -9.01 6.32
N LEU A 85 12.56 -7.89 6.54
CA LEU A 85 12.44 -6.76 5.62
C LEU A 85 12.56 -5.44 6.39
N MET A 86 13.11 -4.42 5.74
CA MET A 86 13.06 -3.04 6.19
C MET A 86 11.91 -2.33 5.46
N ILE A 87 10.79 -2.15 6.16
CA ILE A 87 9.57 -1.57 5.58
C ILE A 87 9.51 -0.07 5.88
N LEU A 88 9.43 0.76 4.85
CA LEU A 88 9.34 2.21 4.88
C LEU A 88 7.95 2.71 4.46
N GLY A 89 7.63 3.95 4.83
CA GLY A 89 6.37 4.62 4.48
C GLY A 89 5.32 4.63 5.60
N PRO A 90 4.02 4.67 5.29
CA PRO A 90 3.46 4.78 3.94
C PRO A 90 3.80 6.13 3.29
N ARG A 91 4.15 6.12 2.00
CA ARG A 91 4.30 7.34 1.19
C ARG A 91 3.00 7.59 0.44
N PHE A 92 2.42 8.77 0.63
CA PHE A 92 1.24 9.20 -0.11
C PHE A 92 1.68 10.05 -1.31
N GLU A 93 1.43 9.58 -2.51
CA GLU A 93 1.65 10.32 -3.75
C GLU A 93 0.33 10.73 -4.36
N ARG A 94 0.14 12.05 -4.44
CA ARG A 94 -0.98 12.65 -5.16
C ARG A 94 -0.58 12.88 -6.61
N LEU A 95 -1.38 12.36 -7.53
CA LEU A 95 -1.20 12.57 -8.95
C LEU A 95 -2.13 13.69 -9.42
N ASP A 96 -1.55 14.88 -9.66
CA ASP A 96 -2.29 16.09 -10.05
C ASP A 96 -2.42 16.27 -11.57
N GLN A 97 -1.49 15.71 -12.34
CA GLN A 97 -1.35 15.97 -13.78
C GLN A 97 -1.64 14.76 -14.66
N MET A 98 -1.83 13.58 -14.08
CA MET A 98 -2.05 12.34 -14.80
C MET A 98 -2.81 11.35 -13.92
N SER A 99 -3.53 10.43 -14.55
CA SER A 99 -4.17 9.33 -13.83
C SER A 99 -3.13 8.36 -13.26
N VAL A 100 -3.48 7.62 -12.21
CA VAL A 100 -2.68 6.47 -11.75
C VAL A 100 -2.31 5.53 -12.91
N SER A 101 -3.25 5.27 -13.83
CA SER A 101 -3.03 4.38 -14.98
C SER A 101 -1.93 4.88 -15.92
N ASP A 102 -1.84 6.19 -16.14
CA ASP A 102 -0.80 6.79 -16.98
C ASP A 102 0.54 6.88 -16.25
N TYR A 103 0.54 7.22 -14.95
CA TYR A 103 1.73 7.19 -14.12
C TYR A 103 2.39 5.81 -14.10
N ARG A 104 1.59 4.74 -14.06
CA ARG A 104 2.06 3.34 -14.13
C ARG A 104 2.74 2.98 -15.45
N ARG A 105 2.35 3.59 -16.58
CA ARG A 105 3.03 3.36 -17.86
C ARG A 105 4.43 3.96 -17.88
N LEU A 106 4.67 4.97 -17.06
CA LEU A 106 5.90 5.74 -17.01
C LEU A 106 6.84 5.32 -15.88
N THR A 107 6.37 4.51 -14.92
CA THR A 107 7.13 4.14 -13.71
C THR A 107 7.32 2.63 -13.56
N ALA A 108 8.50 2.23 -13.10
CA ALA A 108 8.86 0.85 -12.82
C ALA A 108 8.43 0.42 -11.40
N LEU A 109 7.17 0.69 -11.02
CA LEU A 109 6.61 0.14 -9.78
C LEU A 109 6.29 -1.35 -9.99
N ALA A 110 6.52 -2.17 -8.96
CA ALA A 110 6.15 -3.59 -8.99
C ALA A 110 4.64 -3.76 -9.29
N LYS A 111 4.23 -4.93 -9.79
CA LYS A 111 2.84 -5.20 -10.22
C LYS A 111 1.83 -4.69 -9.17
N PRO A 112 0.77 -4.00 -9.61
CA PRO A 112 -0.20 -3.41 -8.69
C PRO A 112 -0.96 -4.51 -7.95
N HIS A 113 -1.35 -4.23 -6.71
CA HIS A 113 -2.54 -4.87 -6.16
C HIS A 113 -3.72 -3.99 -6.59
N GLN A 114 -4.62 -4.56 -7.41
CA GLN A 114 -5.74 -3.83 -8.00
C GLN A 114 -6.62 -3.16 -6.95
N LYS A 115 -7.48 -2.23 -7.40
CA LYS A 115 -8.55 -1.61 -6.61
C LYS A 115 -9.16 -2.62 -5.64
N PHE A 116 -9.28 -2.21 -4.39
CA PHE A 116 -9.92 -2.97 -3.31
C PHE A 116 -11.29 -3.54 -3.67
N SER A 117 -12.04 -2.89 -4.56
CA SER A 117 -13.34 -3.37 -5.07
C SER A 117 -13.29 -4.68 -5.87
N ASN A 118 -12.11 -5.19 -6.24
CA ASN A 118 -11.94 -6.37 -7.09
C ASN A 118 -11.34 -7.61 -6.38
N GLU A 119 -11.06 -7.53 -5.08
CA GLU A 119 -10.77 -8.70 -4.21
C GLU A 119 -12.00 -9.04 -3.35
#